data_AF-A0A1M6N8I7-F1
#
_entry.id   AF-A0A1M6N8I7-F1
#
_cell.length_a   1.000
_cell.length_b   1.000
_cell.length_c   1.000
_cell.angle_alpha   90.00
_cell.angle_beta   90.00
_cell.angle_gamma   90.00
#
_symmetry.space_group_name_H-M   'P 1'
#
loop_
_entity.id
_entity.type
_entity.pdbx_description
1 polymer ?
#
loop_
_entity_poly.entity_id
_entity_poly.type
_entity_poly.pdbx_seq_one_letter_code
_entity_poly.pdbx_strand_id
1 'polypeptide(L)'
;MGETERNCQQNTLIDFIYRDNNLIDSFYSQIFSGNLSAITKTETISDEIATGIDGSIKVLKGNVATKENSSQTLTSNIDPHDFKLLNLISELNIEIINDRLMNCPEKKLVAIKGNLIFRDYAMLNKLIPFITESGMIPGFDSPVIPNSRGKNKKFTIGKLMEKMISFIPNNIEFELITDTDESATIIIKEEFLTLSPNEILISYGKTLPSEWTVVGLLDANCSNTIKSKCEFKNNIDDLSKVYFEMLNEDKTNKFVIRPIAIYRHISY
;
A
#
# COMPACT_ATOMS: atom_id res chain seq x y z
N MET A 1 36.27 -10.06 32.50
CA MET A 1 35.94 -8.76 31.87
C MET A 1 35.80 -9.05 30.39
N GLY A 2 34.64 -9.27 29.80
CA GLY A 2 33.28 -8.95 30.22
C GLY A 2 32.75 -7.74 29.47
N GLU A 3 32.63 -7.83 28.14
CA GLU A 3 31.74 -6.98 27.35
C GLU A 3 31.05 -7.86 26.31
N THR A 4 29.87 -8.35 26.68
CA THR A 4 28.89 -8.88 25.74
C THR A 4 28.27 -7.67 25.07
N GLU A 5 28.62 -7.42 23.80
CA GLU A 5 27.87 -6.51 22.95
C GLU A 5 26.41 -6.99 22.91
N ARG A 6 25.55 -6.33 23.69
CA ARG A 6 24.11 -6.45 23.53
C ARG A 6 23.76 -5.75 22.24
N ASN A 7 23.64 -6.54 21.18
CA ASN A 7 23.01 -6.15 19.95
C ASN A 7 21.54 -5.83 20.30
N CYS A 8 21.25 -4.56 20.61
CA CYS A 8 19.89 -4.08 20.78
C CYS A 8 19.23 -4.16 19.40
N GLN A 9 18.58 -5.28 19.09
CA GLN A 9 17.59 -5.34 18.03
C GLN A 9 16.53 -4.29 18.39
N GLN A 10 16.62 -3.14 17.74
CA GLN A 10 15.67 -2.06 17.86
C GLN A 10 14.40 -2.58 17.20
N ASN A 11 13.47 -3.09 18.01
CA ASN A 11 12.16 -3.49 17.51
C ASN A 11 11.52 -2.24 16.89
N THR A 12 11.31 -2.25 15.58
CA THR A 12 10.62 -1.16 14.86
C THR A 12 9.19 -1.57 14.59
N LEU A 13 8.22 -0.70 14.89
CA LEU A 13 6.83 -0.90 14.48
C LEU A 13 6.65 -0.48 13.03
N ILE A 14 5.69 -1.10 12.36
CA ILE A 14 5.35 -0.81 10.97
C ILE A 14 3.90 -0.38 10.90
N ASP A 15 3.67 0.76 10.27
CA ASP A 15 2.35 1.34 10.02
C ASP A 15 2.02 1.21 8.55
N PHE A 16 0.99 0.42 8.25
CA PHE A 16 0.53 0.14 6.89
C PHE A 16 -0.63 1.07 6.54
N ILE A 17 -0.57 1.69 5.37
CA ILE A 17 -1.70 2.41 4.78
C ILE A 17 -2.41 1.59 3.70
N TYR A 18 -1.70 0.65 3.06
CA TYR A 18 -2.25 -0.23 2.02
C TYR A 18 -1.63 -1.63 2.11
N ARG A 19 -2.46 -2.69 1.98
CA ARG A 19 -2.05 -4.10 1.94
C ARG A 19 -2.98 -4.93 1.04
N ASP A 20 -2.48 -5.33 -0.14
CA ASP A 20 -3.20 -6.26 -1.02
C ASP A 20 -2.98 -7.70 -0.55
N ASN A 21 -3.80 -8.13 0.42
CA ASN A 21 -3.70 -9.46 1.03
C ASN A 21 -3.81 -10.59 -0.01
N ASN A 22 -4.53 -10.38 -1.11
CA ASN A 22 -4.66 -11.39 -2.16
C ASN A 22 -3.35 -11.59 -2.92
N LEU A 23 -2.65 -10.50 -3.25
CA LEU A 23 -1.32 -10.59 -3.86
C LEU A 23 -0.28 -11.13 -2.89
N ILE A 24 -0.32 -10.71 -1.63
CA ILE A 24 0.57 -11.21 -0.58
C ILE A 24 0.43 -12.73 -0.45
N ASP A 25 -0.80 -13.24 -0.32
CA ASP A 25 -1.06 -14.67 -0.20
C ASP A 25 -0.65 -15.45 -1.46
N SER A 26 -0.86 -14.88 -2.64
CA SER A 26 -0.46 -15.47 -3.91
C SER A 26 1.05 -15.60 -4.03
N PHE A 27 1.81 -14.54 -3.73
CA PHE A 27 3.27 -14.58 -3.79
C PHE A 27 3.86 -15.45 -2.68
N TYR A 28 3.32 -15.38 -1.48
CA TYR A 28 3.73 -16.23 -0.36
C TYR A 28 3.60 -17.72 -0.74
N SER A 29 2.47 -18.11 -1.32
CA SER A 29 2.25 -19.49 -1.76
C SER A 29 3.22 -19.96 -2.83
N GLN A 30 3.65 -19.06 -3.73
CA GLN A 30 4.61 -19.39 -4.79
C GLN A 30 6.03 -19.58 -4.25
N ILE A 31 6.46 -18.75 -3.30
CA ILE A 31 7.82 -18.79 -2.73
C ILE A 31 7.95 -19.94 -1.72
N PHE A 32 6.96 -20.13 -0.85
CA PHE A 32 7.05 -21.09 0.25
C PHE A 32 6.30 -22.41 -0.02
N SER A 33 5.82 -22.64 -1.24
CA SER A 33 5.06 -23.84 -1.65
C SER A 33 3.80 -24.09 -0.81
N GLY A 34 3.17 -23.04 -0.29
CA GLY A 34 1.96 -23.11 0.52
C GLY A 34 1.62 -21.77 1.20
N ASN A 35 0.36 -21.60 1.62
CA ASN A 35 -0.08 -20.40 2.31
C ASN A 35 -0.08 -20.61 3.83
N LEU A 36 0.46 -19.66 4.60
CA LEU A 36 0.40 -19.70 6.06
C LEU A 36 -0.99 -19.26 6.54
N SER A 37 -1.91 -20.18 6.76
CA SER A 37 -3.29 -19.80 7.13
C SER A 37 -3.47 -19.42 8.59
N ALA A 38 -2.55 -19.82 9.48
CA ALA A 38 -2.64 -19.58 10.93
C ALA A 38 -1.26 -19.69 11.59
N ILE A 39 -1.00 -18.83 12.58
CA ILE A 39 0.07 -19.05 13.56
C ILE A 39 -0.58 -19.55 14.85
N THR A 40 -0.22 -20.78 15.24
CA THR A 40 -0.70 -21.38 16.48
C THR A 40 0.30 -21.13 17.59
N LYS A 41 -0.05 -20.26 18.55
CA LYS A 41 0.71 -20.16 19.80
C LYS A 41 0.16 -21.18 20.79
N THR A 42 1.04 -22.06 21.27
CA THR A 42 0.70 -23.07 22.29
C THR A 42 1.39 -22.67 23.59
N GLU A 43 0.60 -22.21 24.57
CA GLU A 43 1.09 -22.02 25.94
C GLU A 43 0.64 -23.20 26.80
N THR A 44 1.61 -23.91 27.39
CA THR A 44 1.36 -24.99 28.34
C THR A 44 1.54 -24.45 29.75
N ILE A 45 0.43 -24.29 30.47
CA ILE A 45 0.46 -23.96 31.90
C ILE A 45 0.44 -25.28 32.66
N SER A 46 1.51 -25.56 33.39
CA SER A 46 1.63 -26.72 34.28
C SER A 46 1.80 -26.26 35.72
N ASP A 47 0.76 -26.43 36.53
CA ASP A 47 0.85 -26.24 37.99
C ASP A 47 1.37 -27.52 38.64
N GLU A 48 2.60 -27.47 39.17
CA GLU A 48 3.19 -28.57 39.93
C GLU A 48 3.02 -28.30 41.44
N ILE A 49 1.92 -28.79 42.02
CA ILE A 49 1.71 -28.73 43.48
C ILE A 49 2.50 -29.88 44.11
N ALA A 50 3.74 -29.60 44.52
CA ALA A 50 4.53 -30.49 45.36
C ALA A 50 4.24 -30.21 46.84
N THR A 51 3.21 -30.84 47.42
CA THR A 51 3.06 -30.88 48.88
C THR A 51 4.01 -31.93 49.46
N GLY A 52 5.23 -31.51 49.81
CA GLY A 52 6.15 -32.30 50.62
C GLY A 52 5.71 -32.29 52.08
N ILE A 53 5.25 -33.43 52.59
CA ILE A 53 5.00 -33.64 54.03
C ILE A 53 6.23 -34.34 54.61
N ASP A 54 7.02 -33.60 55.38
CA ASP A 54 8.14 -34.10 56.17
C ASP A 54 7.57 -34.66 57.49
N GLY A 55 7.45 -35.99 57.60
CA GLY A 55 6.80 -36.61 58.76
C GLY A 55 6.86 -38.13 58.77
N SER A 56 7.67 -38.68 59.67
CA SER A 56 7.90 -40.11 59.89
C SER A 56 6.69 -40.86 60.44
N ILE A 57 5.97 -41.61 59.59
CA ILE A 57 5.04 -42.66 60.03
C ILE A 57 5.16 -43.88 59.10
N LYS A 58 5.56 -45.04 59.66
CA LYS A 58 5.49 -46.35 59.02
C LYS A 58 4.02 -46.74 58.82
N VAL A 59 3.50 -46.67 57.59
CA VAL A 59 2.23 -47.30 57.21
C VAL A 59 2.42 -48.09 55.91
N LEU A 60 2.33 -49.42 56.02
CA LEU A 60 2.06 -50.30 54.88
C LEU A 60 0.61 -50.09 54.42
N LYS A 61 0.42 -49.60 53.19
CA LYS A 61 -0.58 -50.04 52.18
C LYS A 61 -0.87 -48.91 51.17
N GLY A 62 -0.52 -49.19 49.91
CA GLY A 62 -1.11 -48.63 48.69
C GLY A 62 -1.37 -47.13 48.64
N ASN A 63 -0.41 -46.36 48.10
CA ASN A 63 -0.71 -45.04 47.56
C ASN A 63 -1.13 -45.19 46.09
N VAL A 64 -2.43 -44.99 45.83
CA VAL A 64 -2.89 -44.51 44.52
C VAL A 64 -2.38 -43.09 44.39
N ALA A 65 -1.32 -42.89 43.60
CA ALA A 65 -0.92 -41.57 43.16
C ALA A 65 -1.88 -41.15 42.02
N THR A 66 -2.98 -40.48 42.35
CA THR A 66 -3.73 -39.72 41.36
C THR A 66 -2.92 -38.48 41.01
N LYS A 67 -2.14 -38.61 39.93
CA LYS A 67 -1.47 -37.49 39.28
C LYS A 67 -2.53 -36.78 38.42
N GLU A 68 -3.25 -35.82 39.00
CA GLU A 68 -4.08 -34.90 38.21
C GLU A 68 -3.16 -33.91 37.50
N ASN A 69 -2.71 -34.30 36.31
CA ASN A 69 -2.13 -33.36 35.36
C ASN A 69 -3.28 -32.55 34.75
N SER A 70 -3.62 -31.41 35.35
CA SER A 70 -4.39 -30.37 34.68
C SER A 70 -3.44 -29.58 33.79
N SER A 71 -3.23 -30.04 32.55
CA SER A 71 -2.60 -29.21 31.52
C SER A 71 -3.69 -28.42 30.80
N GLN A 72 -3.72 -27.10 31.00
CA GLN A 72 -4.50 -26.23 30.14
C GLN A 72 -3.62 -25.82 28.98
N THR A 73 -3.98 -26.27 27.77
CA THR A 73 -3.37 -25.82 26.53
C THR A 73 -4.17 -24.61 26.06
N LEU A 74 -3.58 -23.42 26.19
CA LEU A 74 -4.16 -22.23 25.58
C LEU A 74 -3.64 -22.14 24.15
N THR A 75 -4.54 -22.36 23.20
CA THR A 75 -4.27 -22.24 21.77
C THR A 75 -4.87 -20.92 21.28
N SER A 76 -4.02 -19.94 20.97
CA SER A 76 -4.46 -18.72 20.30
C SER A 76 -4.12 -18.80 18.81
N ASN A 77 -5.13 -18.61 17.95
CA ASN A 77 -4.92 -18.45 16.52
C ASN A 77 -4.59 -16.98 16.25
N ILE A 78 -3.36 -16.70 15.83
CA ILE A 78 -2.89 -15.36 15.51
C ILE A 78 -2.93 -15.22 13.99
N ASP A 79 -3.55 -14.14 13.53
CA ASP A 79 -3.57 -13.77 12.12
C ASP A 79 -2.14 -13.47 11.63
N PRO A 80 -1.61 -14.22 10.65
CA PRO A 80 -0.24 -14.07 10.19
C PRO A 80 -0.03 -12.98 9.14
N HIS A 81 -1.02 -12.15 8.77
CA HIS A 81 -0.90 -11.26 7.60
C HIS A 81 0.38 -10.39 7.59
N ASP A 82 0.69 -9.70 8.69
CA ASP A 82 1.91 -8.87 8.77
C ASP A 82 3.18 -9.73 8.75
N PHE A 83 3.14 -10.91 9.37
CA PHE A 83 4.25 -11.86 9.31
C PHE A 83 4.50 -12.36 7.88
N LYS A 84 3.46 -12.67 7.11
CA LYS A 84 3.61 -13.14 5.72
C LYS A 84 4.31 -12.10 4.86
N LEU A 85 3.88 -10.84 4.95
CA LEU A 85 4.46 -9.76 4.15
C LEU A 85 5.92 -9.51 4.53
N LEU A 86 6.24 -9.44 5.83
CA LEU A 86 7.61 -9.22 6.29
C LEU A 86 8.52 -10.39 5.94
N ASN A 87 8.03 -11.62 6.10
CA ASN A 87 8.77 -12.82 5.71
C ASN A 87 8.98 -12.86 4.19
N LEU A 88 7.98 -12.47 3.40
CA LEU A 88 8.09 -12.37 1.94
C LEU A 88 9.10 -11.31 1.52
N ILE A 89 9.08 -10.11 2.11
CA ILE A 89 10.05 -9.04 1.83
C ILE A 89 11.47 -9.51 2.20
N SER A 90 11.63 -10.15 3.36
CA SER A 90 12.90 -10.69 3.84
C SER A 90 13.45 -11.79 2.92
N GLU A 91 12.62 -12.76 2.54
CA GLU A 91 13.02 -13.91 1.72
C GLU A 91 13.34 -13.49 0.27
N LEU A 92 12.56 -12.56 -0.27
CA LEU A 92 12.79 -12.02 -1.62
C LEU A 92 14.00 -11.09 -1.69
N ASN A 93 14.61 -10.76 -0.54
CA ASN A 93 15.73 -9.83 -0.41
C ASN A 93 15.52 -8.57 -1.25
N ILE A 94 14.33 -7.98 -1.14
CA ILE A 94 13.95 -6.81 -1.94
C ILE A 94 14.75 -5.63 -1.40
N GLU A 95 15.81 -5.26 -2.12
CA GLU A 95 16.58 -4.07 -1.78
C GLU A 95 15.69 -2.83 -1.93
N ILE A 96 15.73 -1.97 -0.90
CA ILE A 96 15.10 -0.66 -0.98
C ILE A 96 15.92 0.17 -1.97
N ILE A 97 15.29 0.51 -3.08
CA ILE A 97 15.91 1.28 -4.14
C ILE A 97 15.86 2.76 -3.74
N ASN A 98 17.05 3.33 -3.53
CA ASN A 98 17.28 4.76 -3.36
C ASN A 98 18.00 5.35 -4.59
N ASP A 99 17.92 4.68 -5.74
CA ASP A 99 18.44 5.16 -7.01
C ASP A 99 17.27 5.60 -7.90
N ARG A 100 17.59 6.20 -9.04
CA ARG A 100 16.62 6.65 -10.04
C ARG A 100 15.71 5.52 -10.49
N LEU A 101 14.41 5.78 -10.58
CA LEU A 101 13.40 4.87 -11.10
C LEU A 101 13.74 4.36 -12.51
N MET A 102 14.37 5.20 -13.32
CA MET A 102 14.82 4.84 -14.67
C MET A 102 15.95 3.80 -14.69
N ASN A 103 16.71 3.64 -13.60
CA ASN A 103 17.74 2.61 -13.48
C ASN A 103 17.17 1.28 -12.97
N CYS A 104 15.92 1.27 -12.49
CA CYS A 104 15.28 0.08 -11.99
C CYS A 104 14.97 -0.89 -13.14
N PRO A 105 15.31 -2.18 -13.00
CA PRO A 105 14.90 -3.19 -13.97
C PRO A 105 13.38 -3.33 -14.01
N GLU A 106 12.79 -3.21 -15.21
CA GLU A 106 11.35 -3.39 -15.43
C GLU A 106 10.85 -4.77 -14.97
N LYS A 107 9.57 -4.84 -14.57
CA LYS A 107 8.86 -6.08 -14.19
C LYS A 107 9.46 -6.80 -12.99
N LYS A 108 10.24 -6.09 -12.18
CA LYS A 108 10.72 -6.59 -10.90
C LYS A 108 9.86 -6.09 -9.76
N LEU A 109 9.85 -6.91 -8.71
CA LEU A 109 9.38 -6.47 -7.41
C LEU A 109 10.42 -5.49 -6.84
N VAL A 110 9.95 -4.32 -6.42
CA VAL A 110 10.80 -3.25 -5.89
C VAL A 110 10.22 -2.74 -4.57
N ALA A 111 11.09 -2.17 -3.74
CA ALA A 111 10.72 -1.36 -2.59
C ALA A 111 11.29 0.04 -2.81
N ILE A 112 10.44 1.06 -2.92
CA ILE A 112 10.86 2.44 -3.22
C ILE A 112 10.38 3.35 -2.10
N LYS A 113 11.25 4.25 -1.66
CA LYS A 113 10.94 5.27 -0.65
C LYS A 113 10.61 6.61 -1.30
N GLY A 114 9.69 7.35 -0.67
CA GLY A 114 9.37 8.70 -1.10
C GLY A 114 8.15 9.29 -0.40
N ASN A 115 7.78 10.48 -0.85
CA ASN A 115 6.59 11.17 -0.38
C ASN A 115 5.37 10.73 -1.20
N LEU A 116 4.22 10.59 -0.54
CA LEU A 116 2.98 10.20 -1.21
C LEU A 116 2.03 11.38 -1.37
N ILE A 117 1.53 11.55 -2.58
CA ILE A 117 0.42 12.44 -2.93
C ILE A 117 -0.82 11.58 -3.16
N PHE A 118 -1.89 11.87 -2.44
CA PHE A 118 -3.17 11.18 -2.53
C PHE A 118 -4.14 11.90 -3.46
N ARG A 119 -4.82 11.15 -4.33
CA ARG A 119 -5.91 11.62 -5.19
C ARG A 119 -7.08 10.65 -5.14
N ASP A 120 -8.26 11.16 -4.82
CA ASP A 120 -9.53 10.46 -4.96
C ASP A 120 -10.33 11.12 -6.09
N TYR A 121 -10.37 10.47 -7.25
CA TYR A 121 -11.04 11.00 -8.43
C TYR A 121 -12.57 11.02 -8.29
N ALA A 122 -13.15 10.14 -7.45
CA ALA A 122 -14.58 10.15 -7.16
C ALA A 122 -14.96 11.39 -6.33
N MET A 123 -14.10 11.79 -5.40
CA MET A 123 -14.27 13.01 -4.63
C MET A 123 -14.00 14.25 -5.47
N LEU A 124 -12.94 14.27 -6.28
CA LEU A 124 -12.65 15.38 -7.20
C LEU A 124 -13.81 15.60 -8.19
N ASN A 125 -14.42 14.54 -8.70
CA ASN A 125 -15.61 14.61 -9.54
C ASN A 125 -16.79 15.32 -8.88
N LYS A 126 -16.91 15.24 -7.55
CA LYS A 126 -17.96 15.94 -6.77
C LYS A 126 -17.56 17.38 -6.43
N LEU A 127 -16.29 17.61 -6.14
CA LEU A 127 -15.79 18.91 -5.67
C LEU A 127 -15.57 19.91 -6.80
N ILE A 128 -15.03 19.47 -7.95
CA ILE A 128 -14.68 20.37 -9.05
C ILE A 128 -15.90 21.19 -9.54
N PRO A 129 -17.09 20.61 -9.80
CA PRO A 129 -18.27 21.40 -10.19
C PRO A 129 -18.63 22.49 -9.18
N PHE A 130 -18.54 22.19 -7.88
CA PHE A 130 -18.81 23.18 -6.84
C PHE A 130 -17.76 24.31 -6.85
N ILE A 131 -16.49 23.96 -7.02
CA ILE A 131 -15.38 24.93 -7.09
C ILE A 131 -15.49 25.82 -8.35
N THR A 132 -15.85 25.24 -9.49
CA THR A 132 -16.00 25.96 -10.76
C THR A 132 -17.20 26.92 -10.72
N GLU A 133 -18.30 26.53 -10.08
CA GLU A 133 -19.49 27.38 -9.93
C GLU A 133 -19.28 28.50 -8.90
N SER A 134 -18.50 28.24 -7.84
CA SER A 134 -18.28 29.19 -6.74
C SER A 134 -17.18 30.22 -7.02
N GLY A 135 -16.35 30.03 -8.05
CA GLY A 135 -15.26 30.96 -8.39
C GLY A 135 -14.14 30.99 -7.35
N MET A 136 -14.01 29.96 -6.51
CA MET A 136 -13.06 29.93 -5.40
C MET A 136 -11.59 29.83 -5.84
N ILE A 137 -11.31 29.25 -7.02
CA ILE A 137 -9.95 29.13 -7.55
C ILE A 137 -9.68 30.23 -8.57
N PRO A 138 -8.70 31.12 -8.32
CA PRO A 138 -8.30 32.14 -9.29
C PRO A 138 -7.89 31.52 -10.63
N GLY A 139 -8.43 32.06 -11.72
CA GLY A 139 -8.12 31.62 -13.08
C GLY A 139 -9.02 30.51 -13.63
N PHE A 140 -9.89 29.89 -12.82
CA PHE A 140 -10.86 28.90 -13.33
C PHE A 140 -11.92 29.51 -14.25
N ASP A 141 -12.24 30.79 -14.08
CA ASP A 141 -13.15 31.53 -14.95
C ASP A 141 -12.50 32.07 -16.24
N SER A 142 -11.18 31.90 -16.38
CA SER A 142 -10.47 32.34 -17.57
C SER A 142 -10.89 31.51 -18.78
N PRO A 143 -11.09 32.13 -19.97
CA PRO A 143 -11.40 31.38 -21.18
C PRO A 143 -10.18 30.54 -21.60
N VAL A 144 -10.41 29.29 -22.00
CA VAL A 144 -9.34 28.39 -22.48
C VAL A 144 -8.66 28.94 -23.74
N ILE A 145 -9.41 29.66 -24.58
CA ILE A 145 -8.91 30.30 -25.80
C ILE A 145 -8.85 31.82 -25.59
N PRO A 146 -7.64 32.44 -25.58
CA PRO A 146 -7.50 33.89 -25.49
C PRO A 146 -8.26 34.58 -26.64
N ASN A 147 -8.92 35.70 -26.37
CA ASN A 147 -9.66 36.51 -27.35
C ASN A 147 -10.93 35.87 -27.96
N SER A 148 -11.45 34.80 -27.38
CA SER A 148 -12.76 34.27 -27.76
C SER A 148 -13.89 35.28 -27.49
N ARG A 149 -14.57 35.75 -28.56
CA ARG A 149 -15.74 36.66 -28.47
C ARG A 149 -17.05 35.86 -28.58
N GLY A 150 -18.12 36.34 -27.96
CA GLY A 150 -19.47 35.74 -28.05
C GLY A 150 -19.70 34.51 -27.16
N LYS A 151 -20.55 33.57 -27.59
CA LYS A 151 -20.97 32.36 -26.83
C LYS A 151 -19.81 31.43 -26.42
N ASN A 152 -18.63 31.58 -27.04
CA ASN A 152 -17.42 30.79 -26.75
C ASN A 152 -16.70 31.20 -25.45
N LYS A 153 -17.07 32.34 -24.83
CA LYS A 153 -16.62 32.71 -23.46
C LYS A 153 -17.07 31.73 -22.38
N LYS A 154 -18.03 30.84 -22.68
CA LYS A 154 -18.58 29.88 -21.72
C LYS A 154 -17.68 28.67 -21.47
N PHE A 155 -16.63 28.45 -22.27
CA PHE A 155 -15.69 27.34 -22.09
C PHE A 155 -14.45 27.85 -21.33
N THR A 156 -14.58 27.87 -20.01
CA THR A 156 -13.54 28.31 -19.08
C THR A 156 -12.63 27.15 -18.70
N ILE A 157 -11.45 27.46 -18.15
CA ILE A 157 -10.49 26.45 -17.67
C ILE A 157 -11.17 25.50 -16.67
N GLY A 158 -11.95 26.04 -15.74
CA GLY A 158 -12.70 25.25 -14.77
C GLY A 158 -13.66 24.25 -15.40
N LYS A 159 -14.43 24.66 -16.41
CA LYS A 159 -15.35 23.75 -17.12
C LYS A 159 -14.66 22.73 -18.00
N LEU A 160 -13.47 23.05 -18.50
CA LEU A 160 -12.63 22.06 -19.16
C LEU A 160 -12.20 21.01 -18.13
N MET A 161 -11.68 21.42 -16.97
CA MET A 161 -11.29 20.50 -15.89
C MET A 161 -12.46 19.65 -15.41
N GLU A 162 -13.65 20.23 -15.25
CA GLU A 162 -14.88 19.53 -14.87
C GLU A 162 -15.26 18.43 -15.86
N LYS A 163 -15.19 18.72 -17.17
CA LYS A 163 -15.42 17.70 -18.19
C LYS A 163 -14.34 16.64 -18.16
N MET A 164 -13.09 17.03 -17.94
CA MET A 164 -11.96 16.11 -17.91
C MET A 164 -12.07 15.11 -16.76
N ILE A 165 -12.28 15.59 -15.54
CA ILE A 165 -12.42 14.75 -14.36
C ILE A 165 -13.59 13.76 -14.52
N SER A 166 -14.67 14.17 -15.20
CA SER A 166 -15.85 13.33 -15.42
C SER A 166 -15.61 12.11 -16.30
N PHE A 167 -14.55 12.10 -17.12
CA PHE A 167 -14.13 10.95 -17.90
C PHE A 167 -13.17 10.02 -17.14
N ILE A 168 -12.58 10.49 -16.04
CA ILE A 168 -11.70 9.68 -15.21
C ILE A 168 -12.57 8.71 -14.41
N PRO A 169 -12.29 7.39 -14.48
CA PRO A 169 -12.94 6.42 -13.61
C PRO A 169 -12.84 6.85 -12.15
N ASN A 170 -13.79 6.41 -11.33
CA ASN A 170 -13.71 6.63 -9.88
C ASN A 170 -12.64 5.71 -9.27
N ASN A 171 -11.38 6.06 -9.47
CA ASN A 171 -10.22 5.37 -8.89
C ASN A 171 -9.59 6.21 -7.78
N ILE A 172 -8.79 5.53 -6.98
CA ILE A 172 -7.95 6.15 -5.96
C ILE A 172 -6.51 5.94 -6.38
N GLU A 173 -5.71 6.98 -6.27
CA GLU A 173 -4.34 7.02 -6.73
C GLU A 173 -3.44 7.60 -5.64
N PHE A 174 -2.28 6.97 -5.46
CA PHE A 174 -1.12 7.62 -4.89
C PHE A 174 -0.12 7.96 -6.01
N GLU A 175 0.51 9.11 -5.91
CA GLU A 175 1.74 9.41 -6.64
C GLU A 175 2.89 9.39 -5.63
N LEU A 176 3.89 8.56 -5.92
CA LEU A 176 5.13 8.51 -5.18
C LEU A 176 6.11 9.48 -5.82
N ILE A 177 6.66 10.40 -5.03
CA ILE A 177 7.75 11.28 -5.43
C ILE A 177 9.00 10.83 -4.67
N THR A 178 10.02 10.38 -5.40
CA THR A 178 11.30 9.95 -4.84
C THR A 178 12.18 11.15 -4.44
N ASP A 179 13.27 10.89 -3.73
CA ASP A 179 14.31 11.87 -3.43
C ASP A 179 15.02 12.41 -4.69
N THR A 180 15.01 11.63 -5.79
CA THR A 180 15.51 12.02 -7.12
C THR A 180 14.56 12.92 -7.92
N ASP A 181 13.41 13.31 -7.35
CA ASP A 181 12.33 14.09 -8.01
C ASP A 181 11.71 13.36 -9.22
N GLU A 182 11.84 12.03 -9.26
CA GLU A 182 11.09 11.19 -10.18
C GLU A 182 9.78 10.77 -9.53
N SER A 183 8.75 10.60 -10.35
CA SER A 183 7.45 10.16 -9.86
C SER A 183 6.99 8.84 -10.48
N ALA A 184 6.19 8.12 -9.69
CA ALA A 184 5.51 6.91 -10.11
C ALA A 184 4.04 6.94 -9.69
N THR A 185 3.16 6.56 -10.61
CA THR A 185 1.72 6.44 -10.38
C THR A 185 1.38 5.10 -9.75
N ILE A 186 0.56 5.12 -8.71
CA ILE A 186 0.15 3.95 -7.93
C ILE A 186 -1.37 3.94 -7.86
N ILE A 187 -2.01 3.08 -8.65
CA ILE A 187 -3.47 2.89 -8.58
C ILE A 187 -3.76 1.83 -7.52
N ILE A 188 -4.60 2.18 -6.55
CA ILE A 188 -4.96 1.30 -5.43
C ILE A 188 -6.43 0.90 -5.47
N LYS A 189 -6.74 -0.16 -4.75
CA LYS A 189 -8.10 -0.61 -4.46
C LYS A 189 -8.49 -0.20 -3.05
N GLU A 190 -9.70 0.33 -2.90
CA GLU A 190 -10.18 0.83 -1.62
C GLU A 190 -10.23 -0.26 -0.54
N GLU A 191 -10.62 -1.49 -0.90
CA GLU A 191 -10.77 -2.60 0.04
C GLU A 191 -9.46 -3.03 0.73
N PHE A 192 -8.31 -2.57 0.24
CA PHE A 192 -6.99 -2.88 0.78
C PHE A 192 -6.34 -1.71 1.52
N LEU A 193 -7.03 -0.57 1.63
CA LEU A 193 -6.61 0.52 2.50
C LEU A 193 -6.89 0.19 3.96
N THR A 194 -6.03 0.65 4.86
CA THR A 194 -6.26 0.54 6.31
C THR A 194 -7.09 1.71 6.85
N LEU A 195 -7.16 2.81 6.10
CA LEU A 195 -7.96 4.00 6.36
C LEU A 195 -8.87 4.26 5.18
N SER A 196 -10.12 4.66 5.41
CA SER A 196 -11.00 5.03 4.31
C SER A 196 -10.45 6.25 3.54
N PRO A 197 -10.75 6.39 2.23
CA PRO A 197 -10.31 7.54 1.43
C PRO A 197 -10.66 8.89 2.06
N ASN A 198 -11.84 8.99 2.68
CA ASN A 198 -12.30 10.19 3.37
C ASN A 198 -11.46 10.50 4.62
N GLU A 199 -11.11 9.48 5.40
CA GLU A 199 -10.25 9.65 6.59
C GLU A 199 -8.85 10.12 6.19
N ILE A 200 -8.29 9.56 5.11
CA ILE A 200 -6.99 9.99 4.58
C ILE A 200 -7.06 11.46 4.18
N LEU A 201 -8.08 11.86 3.42
CA LEU A 201 -8.19 13.24 2.95
C LEU A 201 -8.44 14.23 4.10
N ILE A 202 -9.27 13.89 5.08
CA ILE A 202 -9.55 14.77 6.23
C ILE A 202 -8.31 14.90 7.13
N SER A 203 -7.58 13.79 7.33
CA SER A 203 -6.45 13.75 8.27
C SER A 203 -5.17 14.32 7.67
N TYR A 204 -4.92 14.07 6.38
CA TYR A 204 -3.64 14.38 5.72
C TYR A 204 -3.79 15.34 4.53
N GLY A 205 -4.99 15.53 4.00
CA GLY A 205 -5.20 16.31 2.79
C GLY A 205 -4.62 15.63 1.55
N LYS A 206 -3.92 16.41 0.72
CA LYS A 206 -3.31 15.92 -0.53
C LYS A 206 -1.99 15.16 -0.30
N THR A 207 -1.17 15.58 0.65
CA THR A 207 0.19 15.05 0.81
C THR A 207 0.31 14.34 2.14
N LEU A 208 0.67 13.07 2.10
CA LEU A 208 0.85 12.29 3.33
C LEU A 208 2.14 12.73 4.02
N PRO A 209 2.13 12.87 5.35
CA PRO A 209 3.32 13.24 6.09
C PRO A 209 4.29 12.07 6.16
N SER A 210 5.58 12.42 6.28
CA SER A 210 6.70 11.47 6.36
C SER A 210 6.98 10.72 5.05
N GLU A 211 8.12 10.05 5.03
CA GLU A 211 8.51 9.16 3.95
C GLU A 211 7.81 7.80 4.12
N TRP A 212 7.31 7.27 3.00
CA TRP A 212 6.66 5.97 2.92
C TRP A 212 7.45 5.05 2.00
N THR A 213 7.45 3.77 2.32
CA THR A 213 7.98 2.69 1.48
C THR A 213 6.83 2.04 0.72
N VAL A 214 6.92 2.05 -0.60
CA VAL A 214 6.01 1.36 -1.51
C VAL A 214 6.67 0.07 -1.97
N VAL A 215 6.06 -1.07 -1.70
CA VAL A 215 6.46 -2.37 -2.22
C VAL A 215 5.50 -2.78 -3.32
N GLY A 216 6.01 -3.04 -4.52
CA GLY A 216 5.17 -3.36 -5.66
C GLY A 216 5.95 -3.75 -6.91
N LEU A 217 5.21 -4.08 -7.96
CA LEU A 217 5.79 -4.36 -9.28
C LEU A 217 5.95 -3.05 -10.03
N LEU A 218 7.18 -2.73 -10.42
CA LEU A 218 7.48 -1.56 -11.23
C LEU A 218 7.33 -1.89 -12.72
N ASP A 219 6.42 -1.19 -13.37
CA ASP A 219 6.24 -1.21 -14.81
C ASP A 219 6.61 0.16 -15.40
N ALA A 220 7.34 0.14 -16.52
CA ALA A 220 7.56 1.34 -17.31
C ALA A 220 6.38 1.51 -18.27
N ASN A 221 5.78 2.70 -18.27
CA ASN A 221 4.79 3.16 -19.23
C ASN A 221 5.46 3.43 -20.59
N CYS A 222 6.01 2.39 -21.21
CA CYS A 222 6.44 2.43 -22.59
C CYS A 222 5.23 2.12 -23.48
N SER A 223 4.69 3.16 -24.12
CA SER A 223 3.67 3.06 -25.18
C SER A 223 4.21 2.24 -26.36
N ASN A 224 4.13 0.92 -26.28
CA ASN A 224 4.35 0.06 -27.44
C ASN A 224 3.09 0.13 -28.32
N THR A 225 3.09 1.07 -29.27
CA THR A 225 2.02 1.17 -30.28
C THR A 225 2.14 0.02 -31.27
N ILE A 226 1.49 -1.10 -30.97
CA ILE A 226 1.25 -2.16 -31.94
C ILE A 226 0.13 -1.66 -32.83
N LYS A 227 0.47 -1.16 -34.03
CA LYS A 227 -0.54 -0.66 -34.97
C LYS A 227 -1.48 -1.78 -35.40
N SER A 228 -2.78 -1.57 -35.19
CA SER A 228 -3.81 -2.44 -35.70
C SER A 228 -3.94 -2.30 -37.22
N LYS A 229 -4.37 -3.36 -37.91
CA LYS A 229 -4.77 -3.27 -39.32
C LYS A 229 -6.10 -2.53 -39.51
N CYS A 230 -6.87 -2.33 -38.45
CA CYS A 230 -8.16 -1.66 -38.48
C CYS A 230 -8.02 -0.17 -38.14
N GLU A 231 -8.41 0.72 -39.06
CA GLU A 231 -8.36 2.16 -38.85
C GLU A 231 -9.18 2.63 -37.65
N PHE A 232 -10.35 2.03 -37.42
CA PHE A 232 -11.15 2.34 -36.23
C PHE A 232 -10.38 2.02 -34.94
N LYS A 233 -9.69 0.88 -34.88
CA LYS A 233 -8.87 0.53 -33.71
C LYS A 233 -7.71 1.50 -33.53
N ASN A 234 -7.02 1.87 -34.60
CA ASN A 234 -5.95 2.87 -34.53
C ASN A 234 -6.48 4.23 -34.02
N ASN A 235 -7.67 4.66 -34.45
CA ASN A 235 -8.29 5.89 -33.94
C ASN A 235 -8.64 5.79 -32.45
N ILE A 236 -9.12 4.63 -31.99
CA ILE A 236 -9.37 4.38 -30.56
C ILE A 236 -8.05 4.36 -29.77
N ASP A 237 -7.01 3.74 -30.32
CA ASP A 237 -5.68 3.70 -29.72
C ASP A 237 -5.10 5.12 -29.60
N ASP A 238 -5.24 5.95 -30.63
CA ASP A 238 -4.82 7.36 -30.61
C ASP A 238 -5.60 8.17 -29.57
N LEU A 239 -6.92 7.97 -29.45
CA LEU A 239 -7.73 8.59 -28.39
C LEU A 239 -7.27 8.14 -26.99
N SER A 240 -6.97 6.85 -26.82
CA SER A 240 -6.48 6.31 -25.55
C SER A 240 -5.12 6.91 -25.17
N LYS A 241 -4.26 7.15 -26.17
CA LYS A 241 -2.97 7.79 -25.99
C LYS A 241 -3.12 9.25 -25.58
N VAL A 242 -3.99 10.01 -26.24
CA VAL A 242 -4.28 11.41 -25.85
C VAL A 242 -4.86 11.47 -24.43
N TYR A 243 -5.80 10.58 -24.10
CA TYR A 243 -6.35 10.46 -22.74
C TYR A 243 -5.25 10.17 -21.72
N PHE A 244 -4.35 9.23 -22.03
CA PHE A 244 -3.24 8.85 -21.17
C PHE A 244 -2.22 10.00 -20.98
N GLU A 245 -1.82 10.66 -22.06
CA GLU A 245 -0.91 11.82 -22.02
C GLU A 245 -1.53 12.98 -21.23
N MET A 246 -2.85 13.10 -21.24
CA MET A 246 -3.57 14.13 -20.49
C MET A 246 -3.63 13.85 -18.99
N LEU A 247 -3.66 12.59 -18.56
CA LEU A 247 -3.61 12.24 -17.14
C LEU A 247 -2.20 12.36 -16.55
N ASN A 248 -1.19 12.09 -17.38
CA ASN A 248 0.21 12.11 -16.98
C ASN A 248 0.87 13.38 -17.52
N GLU A 249 0.41 14.55 -17.06
CA GLU A 249 0.86 15.88 -17.52
C GLU A 249 2.39 16.03 -17.52
N ASP A 250 3.09 15.31 -16.63
CA ASP A 250 4.54 15.28 -16.57
C ASP A 250 5.12 14.14 -17.42
N LYS A 251 5.84 14.51 -18.49
CA LYS A 251 6.63 13.60 -19.34
C LYS A 251 7.69 12.79 -18.58
N THR A 252 7.91 13.10 -17.30
CA THR A 252 8.82 12.41 -16.37
C THR A 252 8.17 11.23 -15.66
N ASN A 253 6.84 11.24 -15.47
CA ASN A 253 6.13 10.13 -14.82
C ASN A 253 5.87 9.00 -15.81
N LYS A 254 6.92 8.22 -16.07
CA LYS A 254 6.88 7.04 -16.94
C LYS A 254 6.70 5.75 -16.15
N PHE A 255 6.43 5.82 -14.86
CA PHE A 255 6.47 4.65 -14.00
C PHE A 255 5.11 4.40 -13.37
N VAL A 256 4.68 3.14 -13.42
CA VAL A 256 3.52 2.68 -12.67
C VAL A 256 4.00 1.61 -11.72
N ILE A 257 3.64 1.74 -10.45
CA ILE A 257 3.87 0.70 -9.47
C ILE A 257 2.53 0.06 -9.16
N ARG A 258 2.40 -1.23 -9.44
CA ARG A 258 1.28 -2.02 -8.93
C ARG A 258 1.59 -2.39 -7.47
N PRO A 259 0.91 -1.78 -6.49
CA PRO A 259 1.30 -1.89 -5.10
C PRO A 259 0.87 -3.24 -4.52
N ILE A 260 1.71 -3.77 -3.63
CA ILE A 260 1.40 -4.91 -2.76
C ILE A 260 1.22 -4.39 -1.34
N ALA A 261 2.12 -3.51 -0.90
CA ALA A 261 2.05 -2.89 0.41
C ALA A 261 2.61 -1.47 0.37
N ILE A 262 2.06 -0.60 1.21
CA ILE A 262 2.59 0.74 1.46
C ILE A 262 2.66 0.93 2.97
N TYR A 263 3.86 1.24 3.47
CA TYR A 263 4.10 1.32 4.90
C TYR A 263 5.18 2.33 5.27
N ARG A 264 5.27 2.65 6.57
CA ARG A 264 6.38 3.40 7.17
C ARG A 264 6.81 2.76 8.47
N HIS A 265 8.04 3.05 8.88
CA HIS A 265 8.52 2.65 10.21
C HIS A 265 8.12 3.69 11.25
N ILE A 266 7.72 3.20 12.42
CA ILE A 266 7.44 4.03 13.59
C ILE A 266 8.44 3.71 14.70
N SER A 267 9.06 4.77 15.23
CA SER A 267 9.86 4.71 16.45
C SER A 267 8.95 4.86 17.67
N TYR A 268 9.23 4.11 18.73
CA TYR A 268 8.48 4.13 19.99
C TYR A 268 9.41 4.13 21.19
#